data_AF-A0A1F3XXV3-F1
#
_entry.id   AF-A0A1F3XXV3-F1
#
_cell.length_a   1.000
_cell.length_b   1.000
_cell.length_c   1.000
_cell.angle_alpha   90.00
_cell.angle_beta   90.00
_cell.angle_gamma   90.00
#
_symmetry.space_group_name_H-M   'P 1'
#
loop_
_entity.id
_entity.type
_entity.pdbx_description
1 polymer ?
#
loop_
_entity_poly.entity_id
_entity_poly.type
_entity_poly.pdbx_seq_one_letter_code
_entity_poly.pdbx_strand_id
1 'polypeptide(L)'
;MSRKMRYFWVAFIALNLIMPAAAMGKPKSASLPMPELKSNLSDQASAEPVEEPAFNGLDDLMLEELGQTFYEFKPGVRGSDPNSTAFIEGYVFESCARHFEIGTAQTGKTAGFQIRDVDGLGRSCVAKIKAEQKNKRLIPGCGKVYKCIPLNRVAGQAEFPLKNLKGTTTLGLLHEDQYERLTAEAFEGSLVHKDQATLNAEAEARRRAKYEAEVELFKNQLSGCRGSLDHLPIAYKAAKELFARGELEDLAATRQELDRAQIKLLGTKAAKTPADSALRSDLLAFASDHPDSLGDVVNIYAKIAKSVKMDELDAIREELISLNSSDSEHADKIASVLKQVAQRYTSDDNADLAQYRTAAEIMKEAADLDGLSDSKKREFRTDQRDLSIAQLELLAIGDDQFSYALEYQRMYQSVAKDYQKACGGRRPNPDSCASASKAFNTVNYDIPWVAKNMAEERSQRQQRMQQMLMASRNPSQANSSPNPAMPPQQGFQQSQPLYWGGGTFGMPGTSNGLPGFQGTRPF
;
A
#
# COMPACT_ATOMS: atom_id res chain seq x y z
N MET A 1 39.35 -3.76 -9.48
CA MET A 1 39.47 -2.45 -8.80
C MET A 1 38.27 -1.60 -9.21
N SER A 2 37.46 -0.95 -8.39
CA SER A 2 37.07 -1.06 -6.99
C SER A 2 35.71 -0.36 -6.91
N ARG A 3 34.66 -1.11 -6.54
CA ARG A 3 33.32 -0.61 -6.22
C ARG A 3 33.33 -0.02 -4.81
N LYS A 4 33.67 1.25 -4.65
CA LYS A 4 33.47 2.00 -3.37
C LYS A 4 33.38 3.51 -3.65
N MET A 5 32.18 3.99 -4.00
CA MET A 5 31.75 5.39 -3.82
C MET A 5 30.32 5.51 -4.36
N ARG A 6 29.32 5.33 -3.48
CA ARG A 6 27.91 5.76 -3.65
C ARG A 6 27.11 5.36 -2.40
N TYR A 7 27.55 5.83 -1.23
CA TYR A 7 26.74 5.83 0.00
C TYR A 7 27.19 7.02 0.85
N PHE A 8 26.76 8.20 0.46
CA PHE A 8 26.84 9.42 1.26
C PHE A 8 25.76 10.33 0.70
N TRP A 9 24.55 10.29 1.29
CA TRP A 9 23.47 11.30 1.27
C TRP A 9 22.09 10.69 1.57
N VAL A 10 21.88 10.06 2.73
CA VAL A 10 20.56 10.02 3.41
C VAL A 10 20.81 9.81 4.91
N ALA A 11 21.31 10.84 5.59
CA ALA A 11 21.42 10.86 7.05
C ALA A 11 21.42 12.32 7.53
N PHE A 12 20.32 13.06 7.29
CA PHE A 12 20.20 14.43 7.80
C PHE A 12 18.76 14.95 7.88
N ILE A 13 17.78 14.16 8.36
CA ILE A 13 16.51 14.70 8.88
C ILE A 13 16.05 13.84 10.06
N ALA A 14 16.69 14.04 11.21
CA ALA A 14 16.22 13.56 12.50
C ALA A 14 16.87 14.41 13.60
N LEU A 15 16.36 15.64 13.79
CA LEU A 15 16.38 16.41 15.05
C LEU A 15 15.88 17.82 14.74
N ASN A 16 14.67 18.18 15.17
CA ASN A 16 14.28 19.52 15.68
C ASN A 16 12.77 19.56 15.98
N LEU A 17 12.40 20.34 17.00
CA LEU A 17 11.08 20.54 17.65
C LEU A 17 10.88 19.57 18.84
N ILE A 18 11.28 19.85 20.09
CA ILE A 18 11.16 21.05 20.95
C ILE A 18 9.71 21.56 21.08
N MET A 19 9.20 21.44 22.30
CA MET A 19 7.91 21.93 22.84
C MET A 19 7.64 23.42 22.57
N PRO A 20 6.39 23.88 22.81
CA PRO A 20 6.17 24.58 24.08
C PRO A 20 4.87 24.21 24.81
N ALA A 21 4.89 24.56 26.10
CA ALA A 21 3.87 24.37 27.11
C ALA A 21 2.73 25.40 27.07
N ALA A 22 1.67 25.05 27.81
CA ALA A 22 0.72 25.91 28.52
C ALA A 22 -0.37 26.67 27.73
N ALA A 23 -1.62 26.28 27.98
CA ALA A 23 -2.70 27.24 28.23
C ALA A 23 -3.81 26.57 29.07
N MET A 24 -4.16 27.26 30.15
CA MET A 24 -5.19 26.90 31.13
C MET A 24 -6.61 27.00 30.54
N GLY A 25 -7.52 26.18 31.05
CA GLY A 25 -8.95 26.32 30.77
C GLY A 25 -9.82 25.45 31.69
N LYS A 26 -10.05 25.90 32.93
CA LYS A 26 -11.23 25.47 33.71
C LYS A 26 -12.47 26.10 33.07
N PRO A 27 -13.63 25.42 33.10
CA PRO A 27 -14.72 26.08 33.81
C PRO A 27 -15.70 25.16 34.58
N LYS A 28 -16.21 25.76 35.66
CA LYS A 28 -17.60 25.73 36.15
C LYS A 28 -18.11 24.43 36.81
N SER A 29 -17.90 24.40 38.12
CA SER A 29 -18.81 23.84 39.12
C SER A 29 -20.19 24.50 39.01
N ALA A 30 -21.23 23.69 38.78
CA ALA A 30 -22.61 24.09 38.92
C ALA A 30 -23.07 23.85 40.36
N SER A 31 -23.44 24.93 41.02
CA SER A 31 -24.14 25.01 42.30
C SER A 31 -25.64 24.79 42.10
N LEU A 32 -26.27 23.96 42.92
CA LEU A 32 -27.72 23.98 43.20
C LEU A 32 -27.97 23.43 44.63
N PRO A 33 -29.13 23.74 45.24
CA PRO A 33 -29.17 24.36 46.57
C PRO A 33 -29.65 23.43 47.68
N MET A 34 -29.35 23.84 48.92
CA MET A 34 -29.99 23.35 50.14
C MET A 34 -31.47 23.76 50.19
N PRO A 35 -32.33 22.95 50.85
CA PRO A 35 -33.48 23.46 51.58
C PRO A 35 -33.18 23.60 53.07
N GLU A 36 -33.55 24.76 53.59
CA GLU A 36 -33.75 25.02 55.01
C GLU A 36 -34.81 24.07 55.61
N LEU A 37 -34.58 23.62 56.85
CA LEU A 37 -35.68 23.34 57.76
C LEU A 37 -35.27 23.68 59.19
N LYS A 38 -35.92 24.72 59.70
CA LYS A 38 -35.92 25.16 61.10
C LYS A 38 -36.65 24.12 61.95
N SER A 39 -36.16 23.86 63.16
CA SER A 39 -36.98 24.04 64.38
C SER A 39 -36.17 23.78 65.65
N ASN A 40 -36.18 24.80 66.49
CA ASN A 40 -36.17 24.83 67.95
C ASN A 40 -36.10 23.49 68.69
N LEU A 41 -35.22 23.37 69.69
CA LEU A 41 -35.67 23.15 71.06
C LEU A 41 -34.59 23.50 72.09
N SER A 42 -35.09 24.08 73.18
CA SER A 42 -34.42 24.62 74.35
C SER A 42 -33.92 23.53 75.30
N ASP A 43 -32.91 23.90 76.09
CA ASP A 43 -32.68 23.56 77.51
C ASP A 43 -32.78 22.09 77.96
N GLN A 44 -31.68 21.56 78.50
CA GLN A 44 -31.44 21.53 79.95
C GLN A 44 -30.17 20.73 80.26
N ALA A 45 -29.30 21.37 81.03
CA ALA A 45 -28.13 20.75 81.64
C ALA A 45 -28.58 19.93 82.86
N SER A 46 -28.23 18.64 82.86
CA SER A 46 -28.19 17.81 84.06
C SER A 46 -26.97 16.90 83.95
N ALA A 47 -25.97 17.15 84.79
CA ALA A 47 -24.82 16.29 84.95
C ALA A 47 -25.25 15.05 85.75
N GLU A 48 -25.38 13.92 85.05
CA GLU A 48 -25.44 12.61 85.70
C GLU A 48 -24.02 12.11 85.99
N PRO A 49 -23.77 11.49 87.16
CA PRO A 49 -22.50 10.88 87.48
C PRO A 49 -22.28 9.67 86.58
N VAL A 50 -21.16 9.67 85.86
CA VAL A 50 -20.67 8.53 85.08
C VAL A 50 -20.36 7.41 86.08
N GLU A 51 -21.24 6.41 86.16
CA GLU A 51 -20.86 5.09 86.67
C GLU A 51 -19.79 4.54 85.73
N GLU A 52 -18.57 4.33 86.23
CA GLU A 52 -17.53 3.61 85.51
C GLU A 52 -18.03 2.19 85.24
N PRO A 53 -18.31 1.79 83.98
CA PRO A 53 -18.57 0.40 83.70
C PRO A 53 -17.28 -0.35 84.00
N ALA A 54 -17.37 -1.40 84.82
CA ALA A 54 -16.28 -2.33 85.06
C ALA A 54 -15.96 -3.08 83.76
N PHE A 55 -15.18 -2.44 82.89
CA PHE A 55 -14.67 -3.03 81.66
C PHE A 55 -13.42 -3.83 81.99
N ASN A 56 -13.60 -5.13 82.21
CA ASN A 56 -12.51 -6.11 82.21
C ASN A 56 -12.37 -6.66 80.79
N GLY A 57 -11.76 -5.90 79.89
CA GLY A 57 -11.50 -6.36 78.52
C GLY A 57 -10.53 -5.45 77.78
N LEU A 58 -9.65 -6.05 76.98
CA LEU A 58 -8.81 -5.36 76.00
C LEU A 58 -9.75 -4.73 74.96
N ASP A 59 -9.62 -3.43 74.70
CA ASP A 59 -10.46 -2.71 73.72
C ASP A 59 -9.62 -2.37 72.48
N ASP A 60 -10.01 -2.90 71.31
CA ASP A 60 -9.33 -2.59 70.05
C ASP A 60 -9.72 -1.20 69.57
N LEU A 61 -8.73 -0.35 69.30
CA LEU A 61 -8.99 1.01 68.80
C LEU A 61 -9.55 0.97 67.39
N MET A 62 -10.62 1.71 67.15
CA MET A 62 -11.22 1.94 65.83
C MET A 62 -10.43 2.98 65.01
N LEU A 63 -10.56 2.96 63.68
CA LEU A 63 -9.79 3.85 62.79
C LEU A 63 -10.00 5.34 63.12
N GLU A 64 -11.22 5.74 63.45
CA GLU A 64 -11.58 7.10 63.85
C GLU A 64 -10.89 7.54 65.16
N GLU A 65 -10.56 6.57 66.02
CA GLU A 65 -9.93 6.80 67.33
C GLU A 65 -8.41 6.90 67.21
N LEU A 66 -7.80 6.32 66.16
CA LEU A 66 -6.36 6.38 65.96
C LEU A 66 -5.86 7.81 65.76
N GLY A 67 -6.60 8.64 65.01
CA GLY A 67 -6.27 10.06 64.84
C GLY A 67 -6.45 10.88 66.12
N GLN A 68 -7.33 10.43 67.02
CA GLN A 68 -7.54 11.04 68.33
C GLN A 68 -6.53 10.56 69.38
N THR A 69 -5.94 9.40 69.19
CA THR A 69 -5.03 8.78 70.16
C THR A 69 -3.57 9.04 69.82
N PHE A 70 -3.18 8.85 68.56
CA PHE A 70 -1.81 8.95 68.11
C PHE A 70 -1.59 10.23 67.29
N TYR A 71 -0.43 10.85 67.48
CA TYR A 71 -0.03 12.00 66.66
C TYR A 71 0.58 11.51 65.35
N GLU A 72 0.14 12.13 64.25
CA GLU A 72 0.66 11.85 62.90
C GLU A 72 0.53 10.37 62.50
N PHE A 73 -0.53 9.70 62.98
CA PHE A 73 -0.79 8.30 62.63
C PHE A 73 -0.88 8.12 61.12
N LYS A 74 0.00 7.28 60.58
CA LYS A 74 0.05 6.96 59.15
C LYS A 74 0.42 5.49 58.96
N PRO A 75 -0.44 4.66 58.37
CA PRO A 75 -0.03 3.37 57.85
C PRO A 75 0.86 3.59 56.61
N GLY A 76 1.83 2.71 56.40
CA GLY A 76 2.72 2.76 55.25
C GLY A 76 3.24 1.38 54.86
N VAL A 77 3.83 1.32 53.67
CA VAL A 77 4.53 0.13 53.17
C VAL A 77 5.92 0.57 52.75
N ARG A 78 6.96 -0.09 53.29
CA ARG A 78 8.36 0.16 52.96
C ARG A 78 8.90 -1.02 52.15
N GLY A 79 9.76 -0.72 51.18
CA GLY A 79 10.33 -1.71 50.27
C GLY A 79 9.52 -1.84 48.97
N SER A 80 10.01 -2.66 48.05
CA SER A 80 9.33 -3.00 46.81
C SER A 80 8.79 -4.42 46.90
N ASP A 81 7.60 -4.65 46.36
CA ASP A 81 7.09 -6.02 46.21
C ASP A 81 8.13 -6.89 45.47
N PRO A 82 8.33 -8.15 45.91
CA PRO A 82 7.59 -8.87 46.95
C PRO A 82 8.16 -8.68 48.38
N ASN A 83 9.25 -7.93 48.55
CA ASN A 83 9.95 -7.76 49.83
C ASN A 83 9.44 -6.57 50.64
N SER A 84 8.17 -6.21 50.48
CA SER A 84 7.56 -5.10 51.18
C SER A 84 7.25 -5.46 52.64
N THR A 85 7.29 -4.45 53.50
CA THR A 85 6.95 -4.54 54.93
C THR A 85 5.94 -3.46 55.22
N ALA A 86 4.76 -3.84 55.71
CA ALA A 86 3.82 -2.87 56.23
C ALA A 86 4.31 -2.33 57.56
N PHE A 87 4.08 -1.06 57.82
CA PHE A 87 4.42 -0.42 59.09
C PHE A 87 3.34 0.61 59.47
N ILE A 88 3.28 0.97 60.74
CA ILE A 88 2.53 2.13 61.21
C ILE A 88 3.50 3.16 61.81
N GLU A 89 3.38 4.38 61.30
CA GLU A 89 4.06 5.56 61.83
C GLU A 89 3.11 6.36 62.71
N GLY A 90 3.66 7.03 63.73
CA GLY A 90 2.92 7.86 64.65
C GLY A 90 3.64 7.96 65.98
N TYR A 91 3.13 8.81 66.87
CA TYR A 91 3.71 9.04 68.19
C TYR A 91 2.66 8.95 69.29
N VAL A 92 3.07 8.41 70.43
CA VAL A 92 2.30 8.38 71.67
C VAL A 92 3.15 8.94 72.82
N PHE A 93 2.50 9.51 73.83
CA PHE A 93 3.21 9.93 75.06
C PHE A 93 3.85 8.72 75.73
N GLU A 94 5.11 8.84 76.14
CA GLU A 94 5.88 7.74 76.77
C GLU A 94 5.18 7.19 78.00
N SER A 95 4.55 8.05 78.80
CA SER A 95 3.76 7.66 79.98
C SER A 95 2.50 6.86 79.64
N CYS A 96 1.95 7.02 78.44
CA CYS A 96 0.76 6.30 77.98
C CYS A 96 1.10 5.05 77.17
N ALA A 97 2.31 4.94 76.63
CA ALA A 97 2.71 3.86 75.73
C ALA A 97 2.54 2.46 76.33
N ARG A 98 2.74 2.30 77.64
CA ARG A 98 2.59 1.01 78.34
C ARG A 98 1.14 0.48 78.37
N HIS A 99 0.17 1.32 78.02
CA HIS A 99 -1.24 0.99 77.95
C HIS A 99 -1.70 0.65 76.53
N PHE A 100 -0.76 0.52 75.58
CA PHE A 100 -1.07 0.10 74.23
C PHE A 100 -0.27 -1.14 73.86
N GLU A 101 -0.90 -2.07 73.15
CA GLU A 101 -0.27 -3.22 72.53
C GLU A 101 -0.55 -3.20 71.03
N ILE A 102 0.48 -3.42 70.22
CA ILE A 102 0.37 -3.46 68.76
C ILE A 102 0.63 -4.90 68.31
N GLY A 103 -0.45 -5.60 67.96
CA GLY A 103 -0.41 -6.88 67.28
C GLY A 103 -0.37 -6.72 65.76
N THR A 104 0.00 -7.80 65.08
CA THR A 104 -0.19 -7.94 63.63
C THR A 104 -0.88 -9.25 63.36
N ALA A 105 -1.86 -9.25 62.48
CA ALA A 105 -2.53 -10.46 62.05
C ALA A 105 -2.95 -10.38 60.58
N GLN A 106 -3.55 -11.47 60.10
CA GLN A 106 -4.13 -11.55 58.77
C GLN A 106 -5.52 -12.19 58.87
N THR A 107 -6.51 -11.54 58.27
CA THR A 107 -7.87 -12.07 58.12
C THR A 107 -8.30 -11.94 56.65
N GLY A 108 -8.52 -13.09 56.00
CA GLY A 108 -8.81 -13.15 54.57
C GLY A 108 -7.74 -12.48 53.70
N LYS A 109 -8.15 -11.45 52.95
CA LYS A 109 -7.28 -10.64 52.07
C LYS A 109 -6.70 -9.40 52.74
N THR A 110 -6.97 -9.21 54.03
CA THR A 110 -6.46 -8.05 54.78
C THR A 110 -5.38 -8.51 55.75
N ALA A 111 -4.19 -7.96 55.60
CA ALA A 111 -3.16 -7.99 56.63
C ALA A 111 -3.17 -6.65 57.33
N GLY A 112 -2.87 -6.62 58.62
CA GLY A 112 -3.07 -5.39 59.36
C GLY A 112 -2.48 -5.38 60.75
N PHE A 113 -2.64 -4.23 61.37
CA PHE A 113 -2.26 -3.99 62.75
C PHE A 113 -3.50 -4.11 63.62
N GLN A 114 -3.37 -4.76 64.77
CA GLN A 114 -4.37 -4.74 65.83
C GLN A 114 -3.80 -3.86 66.94
N ILE A 115 -4.47 -2.76 67.28
CA ILE A 115 -3.98 -1.84 68.31
C ILE A 115 -4.94 -1.91 69.49
N ARG A 116 -4.49 -2.48 70.60
CA ARG A 116 -5.27 -2.70 71.82
C ARG A 116 -4.98 -1.62 72.84
N ASP A 117 -6.03 -1.05 73.44
CA ASP A 117 -5.97 -0.26 74.66
C ASP A 117 -6.04 -1.22 75.85
N VAL A 118 -4.90 -1.40 76.53
CA VAL A 118 -4.77 -2.30 77.67
C VAL A 118 -5.50 -1.69 78.86
N ASP A 119 -6.54 -2.39 79.33
CA ASP A 119 -7.43 -1.98 80.43
C ASP A 119 -8.21 -0.68 80.16
N GLY A 120 -8.28 -0.20 78.91
CA GLY A 120 -8.94 1.07 78.56
C GLY A 120 -8.25 2.33 79.11
N LEU A 121 -7.02 2.20 79.61
CA LEU A 121 -6.28 3.26 80.30
C LEU A 121 -5.49 4.15 79.35
N GLY A 122 -5.18 3.67 78.15
CA GLY A 122 -4.38 4.34 77.14
C GLY A 122 -5.07 5.58 76.58
N ARG A 123 -6.30 5.45 76.06
CA ARG A 123 -7.08 6.60 75.56
C ARG A 123 -7.32 7.63 76.68
N SER A 124 -7.67 7.16 77.87
CA SER A 124 -7.85 7.99 79.07
C SER A 124 -6.58 8.77 79.44
N CYS A 125 -5.42 8.11 79.39
CA CYS A 125 -4.11 8.72 79.61
C CYS A 125 -3.81 9.81 78.57
N VAL A 126 -4.02 9.51 77.28
CA VAL A 126 -3.79 10.47 76.18
C VAL A 126 -4.73 11.66 76.30
N ALA A 127 -6.01 11.45 76.58
CA ALA A 127 -7.01 12.50 76.75
C ALA A 127 -6.64 13.45 77.90
N LYS A 128 -6.20 12.89 79.05
CA LYS A 128 -5.74 13.68 80.20
C LYS A 128 -4.55 14.56 79.86
N ILE A 129 -3.52 14.00 79.21
CA ILE A 129 -2.34 14.78 78.80
C ILE A 129 -2.71 15.83 77.75
N LYS A 130 -3.58 15.51 76.78
CA LYS A 130 -4.07 16.48 75.79
C LYS A 130 -4.84 17.62 76.46
N ALA A 131 -5.66 17.34 77.47
CA ALA A 131 -6.39 18.36 78.23
C ALA A 131 -5.42 19.28 79.00
N GLU A 132 -4.38 18.72 79.63
CA GLU A 132 -3.32 19.49 80.29
C GLU A 132 -2.52 20.35 79.29
N GLN A 133 -2.37 19.88 78.05
CA GLN A 133 -1.67 20.58 76.97
C GLN A 133 -2.48 21.64 76.24
N LYS A 134 -3.82 21.63 76.28
CA LYS A 134 -4.66 22.67 75.63
C LYS A 134 -4.25 24.11 76.02
N ASN A 135 -3.62 24.28 77.18
CA ASN A 135 -3.13 25.56 77.68
C ASN A 135 -1.66 25.89 77.30
N LYS A 136 -0.94 24.99 76.64
CA LYS A 136 0.49 25.14 76.28
C LYS A 136 0.69 24.77 74.80
N ARG A 137 0.80 25.78 73.91
CA ARG A 137 1.15 25.57 72.49
C ARG A 137 2.53 24.91 72.39
N LEU A 138 2.63 23.64 71.98
CA LEU A 138 3.82 23.03 71.34
C LEU A 138 3.60 21.54 70.99
N ILE A 139 3.55 21.21 69.69
CA ILE A 139 3.89 19.89 69.10
C ILE A 139 4.39 20.20 67.66
N PRO A 140 5.61 19.82 67.24
CA PRO A 140 5.88 18.49 66.67
C PRO A 140 7.13 17.78 67.24
N GLY A 141 7.03 16.46 67.43
CA GLY A 141 8.06 15.56 67.99
C GLY A 141 7.99 15.32 69.50
N CYS A 142 7.00 15.95 70.15
CA CYS A 142 6.67 16.00 71.57
C CYS A 142 7.60 16.84 72.44
N GLY A 143 7.04 17.95 72.94
CA GLY A 143 7.77 19.08 73.51
C GLY A 143 8.52 18.78 74.82
N LYS A 144 9.20 19.80 75.34
CA LYS A 144 10.12 19.70 76.51
C LYS A 144 9.51 19.09 77.78
N VAL A 145 8.18 19.03 77.90
CA VAL A 145 7.48 18.59 79.13
C VAL A 145 7.03 17.13 79.05
N TYR A 146 6.62 16.65 77.88
CA TYR A 146 6.15 15.28 77.70
C TYR A 146 6.95 14.63 76.58
N LYS A 147 7.71 13.60 76.93
CA LYS A 147 8.44 12.79 75.96
C LYS A 147 7.45 11.90 75.23
N CYS A 148 7.48 11.90 73.91
CA CYS A 148 6.80 10.88 73.13
C CYS A 148 7.79 9.86 72.63
N ILE A 149 7.25 8.68 72.35
CA ILE A 149 7.96 7.64 71.65
C ILE A 149 7.22 7.31 70.35
N PRO A 150 7.95 6.94 69.29
CA PRO A 150 7.33 6.43 68.07
C PRO A 150 6.59 5.11 68.34
N LEU A 151 5.54 4.84 67.57
CA LEU A 151 4.72 3.63 67.70
C LEU A 151 5.54 2.33 67.56
N ASN A 152 6.65 2.33 66.83
CA ASN A 152 7.55 1.18 66.73
C ASN A 152 8.34 0.85 68.02
N ARG A 153 8.19 1.66 69.07
CA ARG A 153 8.72 1.40 70.42
C ARG A 153 7.62 1.02 71.42
N VAL A 154 6.36 1.01 71.02
CA VAL A 154 5.25 0.46 71.82
C VAL A 154 5.37 -1.06 71.85
N ALA A 155 4.88 -1.70 72.91
CA ALA A 155 4.94 -3.15 73.03
C ALA A 155 4.23 -3.83 71.85
N GLY A 156 4.89 -4.84 71.25
CA GLY A 156 4.37 -5.60 70.12
C GLY A 156 5.15 -5.43 68.82
N GLN A 157 4.50 -5.67 67.68
CA GLN A 157 5.08 -5.63 66.33
C GLN A 157 4.44 -4.49 65.52
N ALA A 158 5.13 -3.37 65.39
CA ALA A 158 4.69 -2.26 64.53
C ALA A 158 5.10 -2.42 63.05
N GLU A 159 5.69 -3.57 62.71
CA GLU A 159 6.09 -3.94 61.35
C GLU A 159 5.56 -5.33 61.02
N PHE A 160 4.98 -5.49 59.83
CA PHE A 160 4.44 -6.76 59.35
C PHE A 160 5.06 -7.12 58.00
N PRO A 161 5.90 -8.18 57.91
CA PRO A 161 6.55 -8.57 56.67
C PRO A 161 5.51 -9.16 55.69
N LEU A 162 5.33 -8.50 54.54
CA LEU A 162 4.32 -8.89 53.56
C LEU A 162 4.79 -10.04 52.65
N LYS A 163 6.10 -10.32 52.62
CA LYS A 163 6.75 -11.30 51.72
C LYS A 163 6.17 -12.72 51.72
N ASN A 164 5.48 -13.12 52.78
CA ASN A 164 4.94 -14.46 52.95
C ASN A 164 3.44 -14.54 52.58
N LEU A 165 2.81 -13.41 52.29
CA LEU A 165 1.41 -13.36 51.90
C LEU A 165 1.25 -13.82 50.45
N LYS A 166 0.15 -14.50 50.17
CA LYS A 166 -0.20 -14.97 48.82
C LYS A 166 -1.29 -14.09 48.21
N GLY A 167 -1.18 -13.86 46.90
CA GLY A 167 -2.13 -13.09 46.12
C GLY A 167 -2.05 -11.58 46.36
N THR A 168 -3.21 -10.93 46.29
CA THR A 168 -3.39 -9.49 46.50
C THR A 168 -3.90 -9.25 47.92
N THR A 169 -3.12 -8.57 48.75
CA THR A 169 -3.46 -8.26 50.14
C THR A 169 -3.61 -6.76 50.36
N THR A 170 -4.70 -6.34 50.99
CA THR A 170 -4.93 -4.96 51.44
C THR A 170 -4.40 -4.75 52.85
N LEU A 171 -3.87 -3.56 53.13
CA LEU A 171 -3.49 -3.17 54.49
C LEU A 171 -4.69 -2.58 55.24
N GLY A 172 -4.92 -3.03 56.48
CA GLY A 172 -6.02 -2.52 57.31
C GLY A 172 -5.70 -2.50 58.80
N LEU A 173 -6.68 -2.04 59.56
CA LEU A 173 -6.78 -2.14 61.01
C LEU A 173 -7.61 -3.38 61.34
N LEU A 174 -7.17 -4.17 62.31
CA LEU A 174 -7.83 -5.42 62.70
C LEU A 174 -8.48 -5.24 64.06
N HIS A 175 -9.71 -5.74 64.18
CA HIS A 175 -10.49 -5.70 65.41
C HIS A 175 -11.04 -7.08 65.73
N GLU A 176 -10.94 -7.47 66.98
CA GLU A 176 -11.54 -8.65 67.55
C GLU A 176 -12.97 -8.28 67.99
N ASP A 177 -13.96 -8.91 67.36
CA ASP A 177 -15.35 -8.71 67.76
C ASP A 177 -15.66 -9.42 69.10
N GLN A 178 -16.86 -9.19 69.62
CA GLN A 178 -17.37 -9.84 70.82
C GLN A 178 -17.41 -11.39 70.78
N TYR A 179 -17.11 -12.01 69.63
CA TYR A 179 -17.02 -13.45 69.42
C TYR A 179 -15.59 -13.92 69.13
N GLU A 180 -14.59 -13.11 69.46
CA GLU A 180 -13.16 -13.39 69.22
C GLU A 180 -12.82 -13.58 67.72
N ARG A 181 -13.60 -12.95 66.82
CA ARG A 181 -13.35 -12.97 65.38
C ARG A 181 -12.65 -11.71 64.93
N LEU A 182 -11.56 -11.90 64.18
CA LEU A 182 -10.85 -10.80 63.53
C LEU A 182 -11.64 -10.26 62.33
N THR A 183 -12.20 -9.07 62.51
CA THR A 183 -12.71 -8.19 61.46
C THR A 183 -11.62 -7.22 61.01
N ALA A 184 -11.77 -6.64 59.82
CA ALA A 184 -10.77 -5.73 59.27
C ALA A 184 -11.41 -4.51 58.63
N GLU A 185 -10.88 -3.34 58.96
CA GLU A 185 -11.18 -2.06 58.33
C GLU A 185 -9.98 -1.66 57.44
N ALA A 186 -10.18 -1.61 56.11
CA ALA A 186 -9.10 -1.26 55.20
C ALA A 186 -8.74 0.23 55.32
N PHE A 187 -7.45 0.57 55.32
CA PHE A 187 -7.06 1.97 55.28
C PHE A 187 -7.52 2.61 53.95
N GLU A 188 -8.01 3.85 54.00
CA GLU A 188 -8.41 4.58 52.79
C GLU A 188 -7.20 4.78 51.86
N GLY A 189 -7.32 4.40 50.59
CA GLY A 189 -6.18 4.35 49.67
C GLY A 189 -5.17 3.23 49.97
N SER A 190 -5.61 2.18 50.70
CA SER A 190 -4.75 1.09 51.17
C SER A 190 -3.77 0.58 50.11
N LEU A 191 -2.51 0.59 50.51
CA LEU A 191 -1.40 0.05 49.74
C LEU A 191 -1.63 -1.46 49.56
N VAL A 192 -1.64 -1.88 48.29
CA VAL A 192 -1.90 -3.27 47.90
C VAL A 192 -0.59 -4.00 47.76
N HIS A 193 -0.36 -5.00 48.61
CA HIS A 193 0.72 -5.95 48.39
C HIS A 193 0.32 -6.95 47.31
N LYS A 194 1.19 -7.15 46.32
CA LYS A 194 1.07 -8.25 45.37
C LYS A 194 2.25 -9.20 45.53
N ASP A 195 1.95 -10.49 45.69
CA ASP A 195 3.00 -11.50 45.65
C ASP A 195 3.67 -11.57 44.26
N GLN A 196 4.87 -12.17 44.22
CA GLN A 196 5.64 -12.28 42.97
C GLN A 196 4.88 -13.05 41.89
N ALA A 197 4.05 -14.04 42.27
CA ALA A 197 3.25 -14.81 41.33
C ALA A 197 2.18 -13.95 40.64
N THR A 198 1.48 -13.10 41.40
CA THR A 198 0.49 -12.14 40.88
C THR A 198 1.16 -11.11 39.99
N LEU A 199 2.30 -10.56 40.40
CA LEU A 199 3.06 -9.61 39.57
C LEU A 199 3.51 -10.24 38.25
N ASN A 200 4.00 -11.49 38.28
CA ASN A 200 4.39 -12.22 37.09
C ASN A 200 3.19 -12.51 36.18
N ALA A 201 2.05 -12.91 36.75
CA ALA A 201 0.82 -13.16 36.01
C ALA A 201 0.27 -11.88 35.36
N GLU A 202 0.29 -10.74 36.06
CA GLU A 202 -0.09 -9.44 35.50
C GLU A 202 0.88 -9.00 34.39
N ALA A 203 2.18 -9.20 34.59
CA ALA A 203 3.18 -8.91 33.57
C ALA A 203 2.99 -9.79 32.33
N GLU A 204 2.70 -11.08 32.50
CA GLU A 204 2.39 -11.99 31.41
C GLU A 204 1.09 -11.63 30.70
N ALA A 205 0.03 -11.30 31.43
CA ALA A 205 -1.24 -10.82 30.86
C ALA A 205 -1.03 -9.54 30.05
N ARG A 206 -0.23 -8.58 30.53
CA ARG A 206 0.14 -7.38 29.78
C ARG A 206 0.94 -7.69 28.51
N ARG A 207 1.85 -8.67 28.58
CA ARG A 207 2.61 -9.12 27.39
C ARG A 207 1.69 -9.78 26.36
N ARG A 208 0.76 -10.64 26.80
CA ARG A 208 -0.24 -11.28 25.95
C ARG A 208 -1.15 -10.23 25.29
N ALA A 209 -1.70 -9.29 26.06
CA ALA A 209 -2.54 -8.21 25.54
C ALA A 209 -1.79 -7.33 24.52
N LYS A 210 -0.51 -7.02 24.78
CA LYS A 210 0.32 -6.28 23.81
C LYS A 210 0.55 -7.08 22.53
N TYR A 211 0.84 -8.38 22.65
CA TYR A 211 1.00 -9.28 21.51
C TYR A 211 -0.28 -9.35 20.67
N GLU A 212 -1.44 -9.55 21.30
CA GLU A 212 -2.74 -9.59 20.64
C GLU A 212 -3.05 -8.28 19.90
N ALA A 213 -2.79 -7.13 20.53
CA ALA A 213 -2.97 -5.82 19.90
C ALA A 213 -2.05 -5.61 18.68
N GLU A 214 -0.81 -6.10 18.73
CA GLU A 214 0.11 -6.06 17.57
C GLU A 214 -0.38 -6.97 16.43
N VAL A 215 -0.85 -8.17 16.74
CA VAL A 215 -1.42 -9.11 15.76
C VAL A 215 -2.65 -8.50 15.10
N GLU A 216 -3.55 -7.89 15.88
CA GLU A 216 -4.74 -7.24 15.36
C GLU A 216 -4.38 -6.06 14.44
N LEU A 217 -3.39 -5.26 14.81
CA LEU A 217 -2.86 -4.19 13.96
C LEU A 217 -2.38 -4.73 12.61
N PHE A 218 -1.61 -5.83 12.59
CA PHE A 218 -1.15 -6.42 11.33
C PHE A 218 -2.29 -7.03 10.52
N LYS A 219 -3.30 -7.66 11.15
CA LYS A 219 -4.50 -8.15 10.46
C LYS A 219 -5.26 -7.00 9.78
N ASN A 220 -5.39 -5.86 10.47
CA ASN A 220 -6.01 -4.65 9.92
C ASN A 220 -5.18 -4.03 8.79
N GLN A 221 -3.85 -4.01 8.91
CA GLN A 221 -2.98 -3.55 7.83
C GLN A 221 -3.07 -4.46 6.61
N LEU A 222 -3.02 -5.78 6.79
CA LEU A 222 -3.09 -6.75 5.71
C LEU A 222 -4.42 -6.67 4.95
N SER A 223 -5.55 -6.41 5.62
CA SER A 223 -6.85 -6.29 4.97
C SER A 223 -7.10 -4.89 4.39
N GLY A 224 -6.79 -3.83 5.15
CA GLY A 224 -7.09 -2.44 4.77
C GLY A 224 -6.14 -1.86 3.72
N CYS A 225 -4.90 -2.35 3.61
CA CYS A 225 -3.88 -1.78 2.73
C CYS A 225 -3.83 -2.40 1.32
N ARG A 226 -4.70 -3.38 0.99
CA ARG A 226 -4.71 -4.04 -0.33
C ARG A 226 -5.27 -3.17 -1.46
N GLY A 227 -5.97 -2.07 -1.12
CA GLY A 227 -6.75 -1.27 -2.07
C GLY A 227 -5.99 -0.14 -2.77
N SER A 228 -4.71 0.09 -2.44
CA SER A 228 -3.91 1.17 -3.01
C SER A 228 -2.48 0.72 -3.30
N LEU A 229 -1.90 1.17 -4.41
CA LEU A 229 -0.51 0.87 -4.78
C LEU A 229 0.47 1.36 -3.71
N ASP A 230 0.23 2.54 -3.13
CA ASP A 230 1.10 3.14 -2.11
C ASP A 230 1.07 2.37 -0.77
N HIS A 231 -0.03 1.66 -0.50
CA HIS A 231 -0.21 0.94 0.76
C HIS A 231 0.11 -0.56 0.65
N LEU A 232 0.21 -1.13 -0.55
CA LEU A 232 0.55 -2.54 -0.74
C LEU A 232 1.86 -2.98 -0.03
N PRO A 233 2.95 -2.19 -0.03
CA PRO A 233 4.15 -2.55 0.74
C PRO A 233 3.88 -2.77 2.23
N ILE A 234 2.93 -2.02 2.80
CA ILE A 234 2.49 -2.20 4.20
C ILE A 234 1.75 -3.54 4.36
N ALA A 235 0.89 -3.90 3.40
CA ALA A 235 0.20 -5.20 3.40
C ALA A 235 1.19 -6.37 3.30
N TYR A 236 2.19 -6.32 2.40
CA TYR A 236 3.23 -7.36 2.32
C TYR A 236 4.02 -7.50 3.63
N LYS A 237 4.40 -6.37 4.23
CA LYS A 237 5.10 -6.37 5.52
C LYS A 237 4.23 -7.00 6.61
N ALA A 238 2.96 -6.61 6.70
CA ALA A 238 2.02 -7.17 7.67
C ALA A 238 1.82 -8.68 7.48
N ALA A 239 1.72 -9.16 6.23
CA ALA A 239 1.63 -10.60 5.94
C ALA A 239 2.86 -11.37 6.45
N LYS A 240 4.06 -10.82 6.23
CA LYS A 240 5.31 -11.43 6.69
C LYS A 240 5.40 -11.48 8.22
N GLU A 241 5.00 -10.42 8.91
CA GLU A 241 4.97 -10.36 10.38
C GLU A 241 3.95 -11.34 10.97
N LEU A 242 2.77 -11.46 10.37
CA LEU A 242 1.76 -12.45 10.79
C LEU A 242 2.27 -13.88 10.58
N PHE A 243 2.91 -14.18 9.45
CA PHE A 243 3.50 -15.49 9.20
C PHE A 243 4.62 -15.82 10.19
N ALA A 244 5.52 -14.88 10.48
CA ALA A 244 6.59 -15.07 11.44
C ALA A 244 6.07 -15.36 12.87
N ARG A 245 4.85 -14.92 13.17
CA ARG A 245 4.15 -15.14 14.45
C ARG A 245 3.26 -16.39 14.46
N GLY A 246 3.13 -17.11 13.34
CA GLY A 246 2.24 -18.26 13.22
C GLY A 246 0.75 -17.90 13.12
N GLU A 247 0.43 -16.63 12.85
CA GLU A 247 -0.94 -16.12 12.67
C GLU A 247 -1.44 -16.20 11.22
N LEU A 248 -0.56 -16.62 10.31
CA LEU A 248 -0.85 -16.83 8.89
C LEU A 248 -0.34 -18.22 8.48
N GLU A 249 -1.21 -19.04 7.90
CA GLU A 249 -0.88 -20.42 7.54
C GLU A 249 0.02 -20.49 6.29
N ASP A 250 -0.29 -19.69 5.27
CA ASP A 250 0.38 -19.74 3.98
C ASP A 250 0.75 -18.32 3.48
N LEU A 251 2.03 -17.99 3.64
CA LEU A 251 2.59 -16.74 3.14
C LEU A 251 2.64 -16.71 1.60
N ALA A 252 2.85 -17.84 0.93
CA ALA A 252 2.95 -17.89 -0.52
C ALA A 252 1.60 -17.60 -1.17
N ALA A 253 0.52 -18.24 -0.69
CA ALA A 253 -0.84 -17.96 -1.15
C ALA A 253 -1.23 -16.49 -0.91
N THR A 254 -0.93 -15.95 0.29
CA THR A 254 -1.23 -14.55 0.61
C THR A 254 -0.42 -13.58 -0.26
N ARG A 255 0.85 -13.90 -0.55
CA ARG A 255 1.68 -13.10 -1.46
C ARG A 255 1.08 -13.10 -2.86
N GLN A 256 0.66 -14.26 -3.37
CA GLN A 256 0.02 -14.38 -4.67
C GLN A 256 -1.29 -13.55 -4.75
N GLU A 257 -2.08 -13.50 -3.68
CA GLU A 257 -3.26 -12.62 -3.61
C GLU A 257 -2.89 -11.14 -3.68
N LEU A 258 -1.83 -10.72 -2.98
CA LEU A 258 -1.34 -9.34 -3.01
C LEU A 258 -0.79 -8.98 -4.40
N ASP A 259 -0.08 -9.89 -5.05
CA ASP A 259 0.43 -9.71 -6.42
C ASP A 259 -0.73 -9.51 -7.41
N ARG A 260 -1.80 -10.32 -7.28
CA ARG A 260 -3.05 -10.16 -8.05
C ARG A 260 -3.75 -8.83 -7.78
N ALA A 261 -3.72 -8.34 -6.54
CA ALA A 261 -4.25 -7.03 -6.20
C ALA A 261 -3.42 -5.91 -6.82
N GLN A 262 -2.09 -6.01 -6.76
CA GLN A 262 -1.15 -5.05 -7.35
C GLN A 262 -1.35 -4.92 -8.85
N ILE A 263 -1.39 -6.05 -9.58
CA ILE A 263 -1.56 -6.00 -11.03
C ILE A 263 -2.93 -5.45 -11.44
N LYS A 264 -3.98 -5.75 -10.67
CA LYS A 264 -5.31 -5.16 -10.87
C LYS A 264 -5.26 -3.63 -10.70
N LEU A 265 -4.59 -3.14 -9.65
CA LEU A 265 -4.44 -1.71 -9.40
C LEU A 265 -3.59 -1.03 -10.49
N LEU A 266 -2.48 -1.62 -10.91
CA LEU A 266 -1.66 -1.15 -12.04
C LEU A 266 -2.51 -1.09 -13.32
N GLY A 267 -3.32 -2.12 -13.60
CA GLY A 267 -4.24 -2.13 -14.74
C GLY A 267 -5.29 -1.01 -14.67
N THR A 268 -5.81 -0.69 -13.49
CA THR A 268 -6.72 0.46 -13.32
C THR A 268 -6.03 1.81 -13.48
N LYS A 269 -4.77 1.93 -13.04
CA LYS A 269 -3.95 3.13 -13.25
C LYS A 269 -3.66 3.30 -14.75
N ALA A 270 -3.30 2.23 -15.44
CA ALA A 270 -3.10 2.19 -16.89
C ALA A 270 -4.31 2.64 -17.69
N ALA A 271 -5.52 2.25 -17.28
CA ALA A 271 -6.74 2.70 -17.94
C ALA A 271 -6.99 4.22 -17.79
N LYS A 272 -6.50 4.84 -16.71
CA LYS A 272 -6.67 6.28 -16.45
C LYS A 272 -5.56 7.12 -17.07
N THR A 273 -4.33 6.63 -17.01
CA THR A 273 -3.11 7.35 -17.43
C THR A 273 -2.20 6.45 -18.26
N PRO A 274 -2.62 6.05 -19.48
CA PRO A 274 -1.86 5.09 -20.29
C PRO A 274 -0.49 5.62 -20.76
N ALA A 275 -0.34 6.94 -20.87
CA ALA A 275 0.90 7.61 -21.27
C ALA A 275 1.91 7.81 -20.12
N ASP A 276 1.57 7.42 -18.88
CA ASP A 276 2.44 7.64 -17.72
C ASP A 276 3.67 6.71 -17.78
N SER A 277 4.84 7.28 -18.04
CA SER A 277 6.10 6.54 -18.08
C SER A 277 6.46 5.89 -16.73
N ALA A 278 6.06 6.50 -15.61
CA ALA A 278 6.32 5.93 -14.29
C ALA A 278 5.53 4.62 -14.10
N LEU A 279 4.28 4.59 -14.56
CA LEU A 279 3.46 3.37 -14.58
C LEU A 279 4.11 2.27 -15.44
N ARG A 280 4.64 2.59 -16.61
CA ARG A 280 5.31 1.58 -17.46
C ARG A 280 6.55 1.02 -16.77
N SER A 281 7.33 1.88 -16.11
CA SER A 281 8.44 1.44 -15.26
C SER A 281 7.97 0.53 -14.11
N ASP A 282 6.86 0.86 -13.44
CA ASP A 282 6.28 0.02 -12.38
C ASP A 282 5.84 -1.35 -12.91
N LEU A 283 5.27 -1.41 -14.12
CA LEU A 283 4.87 -2.65 -14.79
C LEU A 283 6.07 -3.54 -15.13
N LEU A 284 7.17 -2.95 -15.63
CA LEU A 284 8.40 -3.68 -15.93
C LEU A 284 9.03 -4.25 -14.66
N ALA A 285 9.11 -3.44 -13.59
CA ALA A 285 9.62 -3.88 -12.30
C ALA A 285 8.78 -5.03 -11.74
N PHE A 286 7.44 -4.91 -11.80
CA PHE A 286 6.53 -5.97 -11.38
C PHE A 286 6.71 -7.25 -12.21
N ALA A 287 6.83 -7.15 -13.53
CA ALA A 287 7.07 -8.32 -14.38
C ALA A 287 8.39 -9.04 -14.05
N SER A 288 9.45 -8.28 -13.75
CA SER A 288 10.75 -8.83 -13.35
C SER A 288 10.70 -9.54 -12.00
N ASP A 289 9.92 -9.03 -11.04
CA ASP A 289 9.79 -9.61 -9.71
C ASP A 289 8.78 -10.77 -9.67
N HIS A 290 7.86 -10.82 -10.64
CA HIS A 290 6.73 -11.76 -10.71
C HIS A 290 6.55 -12.34 -12.12
N PRO A 291 7.44 -13.24 -12.59
CA PRO A 291 7.41 -13.79 -13.96
C PRO A 291 6.10 -14.50 -14.29
N ASP A 292 5.49 -15.20 -13.33
CA ASP A 292 4.19 -15.88 -13.49
C ASP A 292 3.04 -14.91 -13.83
N SER A 293 3.21 -13.62 -13.52
CA SER A 293 2.24 -12.55 -13.81
C SER A 293 2.55 -11.79 -15.10
N LEU A 294 3.60 -12.16 -15.85
CA LEU A 294 3.99 -11.49 -17.09
C LEU A 294 2.83 -11.49 -18.11
N GLY A 295 2.10 -12.59 -18.22
CA GLY A 295 0.93 -12.67 -19.09
C GLY A 295 -0.13 -11.58 -18.80
N ASP A 296 -0.34 -11.23 -17.54
CA ASP A 296 -1.27 -10.16 -17.14
C ASP A 296 -0.67 -8.77 -17.40
N VAL A 297 0.64 -8.60 -17.22
CA VAL A 297 1.35 -7.35 -17.55
C VAL A 297 1.26 -7.07 -19.06
N VAL A 298 1.49 -8.08 -19.90
CA VAL A 298 1.35 -7.98 -21.36
C VAL A 298 -0.09 -7.61 -21.76
N ASN A 299 -1.10 -8.12 -21.06
CA ASN A 299 -2.49 -7.73 -21.28
C ASN A 299 -2.75 -6.25 -20.93
N ILE A 300 -2.05 -5.70 -19.93
CA ILE A 300 -2.11 -4.26 -19.62
C ILE A 300 -1.43 -3.46 -20.74
N TYR A 301 -0.26 -3.88 -21.23
CA TYR A 301 0.40 -3.26 -22.39
C TYR A 301 -0.49 -3.25 -23.63
N ALA A 302 -1.24 -4.33 -23.89
CA ALA A 302 -2.20 -4.38 -24.99
C ALA A 302 -3.27 -3.27 -24.90
N LYS A 303 -3.72 -2.93 -23.69
CA LYS A 303 -4.68 -1.83 -23.46
C LYS A 303 -4.02 -0.46 -23.60
N ILE A 304 -2.80 -0.32 -23.10
CA ILE A 304 -2.00 0.90 -23.22
C ILE A 304 -1.76 1.22 -24.70
N ALA A 305 -1.25 0.25 -25.48
CA ALA A 305 -0.94 0.42 -26.92
C ALA A 305 -2.13 0.93 -27.76
N LYS A 306 -3.36 0.55 -27.39
CA LYS A 306 -4.58 1.05 -28.07
C LYS A 306 -4.92 2.50 -27.74
N SER A 307 -4.49 2.98 -26.59
CA SER A 307 -4.94 4.24 -26.00
C SER A 307 -3.92 5.37 -26.12
N VAL A 308 -2.63 5.03 -26.22
CA VAL A 308 -1.56 6.02 -26.37
C VAL A 308 -1.53 6.61 -27.78
N LYS A 309 -0.87 7.77 -27.89
CA LYS A 309 -0.56 8.41 -29.16
C LYS A 309 0.52 7.64 -29.92
N MET A 310 0.65 7.91 -31.22
CA MET A 310 1.61 7.23 -32.10
C MET A 310 3.06 7.39 -31.66
N ASP A 311 3.44 8.57 -31.14
CA ASP A 311 4.79 8.89 -30.66
C ASP A 311 5.23 8.07 -29.44
N GLU A 312 4.29 7.46 -28.71
CA GLU A 312 4.57 6.63 -27.54
C GLU A 312 4.63 5.12 -27.86
N LEU A 313 4.23 4.72 -29.08
CA LEU A 313 4.17 3.31 -29.48
C LEU A 313 5.56 2.67 -29.58
N ASP A 314 6.57 3.42 -30.00
CA ASP A 314 7.95 2.92 -30.09
C ASP A 314 8.50 2.58 -28.71
N ALA A 315 8.20 3.38 -27.69
CA ALA A 315 8.57 3.05 -26.31
C ALA A 315 7.90 1.75 -25.85
N ILE A 316 6.61 1.55 -26.16
CA ILE A 316 5.91 0.31 -25.81
C ILE A 316 6.52 -0.90 -26.54
N ARG A 317 6.88 -0.75 -27.82
CA ARG A 317 7.58 -1.77 -28.62
C ARG A 317 8.89 -2.19 -27.94
N GLU A 318 9.74 -1.23 -27.60
CA GLU A 318 11.03 -1.50 -26.94
C GLU A 318 10.86 -2.20 -25.59
N GLU A 319 9.91 -1.74 -24.78
CA GLU A 319 9.58 -2.32 -23.47
C GLU A 319 9.09 -3.78 -23.62
N LEU A 320 8.24 -4.08 -24.61
CA LEU A 320 7.76 -5.43 -24.91
C LEU A 320 8.87 -6.38 -25.38
N ILE A 321 9.81 -5.90 -26.20
CA ILE A 321 10.98 -6.69 -26.64
C ILE A 321 11.90 -6.98 -25.45
N SER A 322 12.09 -6.00 -24.56
CA SER A 322 12.84 -6.19 -23.32
C SER A 322 12.19 -7.23 -22.42
N LEU A 323 10.86 -7.26 -22.31
CA LEU A 323 10.13 -8.28 -21.54
C LEU A 323 10.35 -9.69 -22.11
N ASN A 324 10.33 -9.86 -23.43
CA ASN A 324 10.60 -11.16 -24.06
C ASN A 324 12.04 -11.63 -23.82
N SER A 325 12.97 -10.69 -23.71
CA SER A 325 14.39 -11.00 -23.44
C SER A 325 14.58 -11.52 -22.01
N SER A 326 13.73 -11.14 -21.05
CA SER A 326 13.72 -11.68 -19.70
C SER A 326 12.97 -13.00 -19.56
N ASP A 327 11.90 -13.21 -20.33
CA ASP A 327 11.10 -14.43 -20.32
C ASP A 327 10.45 -14.68 -21.70
N SER A 328 10.86 -15.78 -22.33
CA SER A 328 10.36 -16.21 -23.64
C SER A 328 9.09 -17.06 -23.60
N GLU A 329 8.62 -17.48 -22.41
CA GLU A 329 7.42 -18.33 -22.28
C GLU A 329 6.16 -17.60 -22.78
N HIS A 330 6.17 -16.27 -22.68
CA HIS A 330 5.05 -15.41 -23.06
C HIS A 330 5.17 -14.79 -24.46
N ALA A 331 6.11 -15.27 -25.30
CA ALA A 331 6.40 -14.72 -26.63
C ALA A 331 5.17 -14.58 -27.54
N ASP A 332 4.27 -15.57 -27.55
CA ASP A 332 3.06 -15.53 -28.37
C ASP A 332 2.14 -14.35 -27.98
N LYS A 333 2.04 -14.03 -26.68
CA LYS A 333 1.25 -12.89 -26.19
C LYS A 333 1.95 -11.57 -26.54
N ILE A 334 3.26 -11.49 -26.33
CA ILE A 334 4.06 -10.29 -26.66
C ILE A 334 3.98 -9.98 -28.15
N ALA A 335 4.18 -10.98 -29.01
CA ALA A 335 4.07 -10.84 -30.46
C ALA A 335 2.68 -10.37 -30.89
N SER A 336 1.61 -10.84 -30.23
CA SER A 336 0.24 -10.37 -30.49
C SER A 336 0.04 -8.90 -30.13
N VAL A 337 0.71 -8.39 -29.09
CA VAL A 337 0.69 -6.95 -28.79
C VAL A 337 1.53 -6.17 -29.78
N LEU A 338 2.71 -6.66 -30.18
CA LEU A 338 3.49 -6.04 -31.26
C LEU A 338 2.71 -5.97 -32.58
N LYS A 339 1.91 -7.00 -32.90
CA LYS A 339 0.95 -6.97 -34.01
C LYS A 339 0.01 -5.76 -33.94
N GLN A 340 -0.57 -5.54 -32.76
CA GLN A 340 -1.48 -4.43 -32.52
C GLN A 340 -0.78 -3.08 -32.63
N VAL A 341 0.46 -2.98 -32.15
CA VAL A 341 1.30 -1.78 -32.32
C VAL A 341 1.54 -1.52 -33.81
N ALA A 342 1.94 -2.53 -34.59
CA ALA A 342 2.12 -2.39 -36.03
C ALA A 342 0.83 -1.97 -36.76
N GLN A 343 -0.31 -2.54 -36.38
CA GLN A 343 -1.61 -2.18 -36.94
C GLN A 343 -2.00 -0.73 -36.66
N ARG A 344 -1.59 -0.16 -35.52
CA ARG A 344 -1.85 1.27 -35.21
C ARG A 344 -1.15 2.19 -36.20
N TYR A 345 0.06 1.84 -36.66
CA TYR A 345 0.77 2.59 -37.69
C TYR A 345 0.07 2.60 -39.04
N THR A 346 -0.71 1.57 -39.36
CA THR A 346 -1.39 1.44 -40.66
C THR A 346 -2.90 1.56 -40.59
N SER A 347 -3.45 1.92 -39.42
CA SER A 347 -4.92 2.05 -39.23
C SER A 347 -5.49 3.37 -39.73
N ASP A 348 -4.64 4.34 -40.09
CA ASP A 348 -5.06 5.58 -40.73
C ASP A 348 -5.07 5.37 -42.25
N ASP A 349 -6.16 5.74 -42.92
CA ASP A 349 -6.28 5.70 -44.38
C ASP A 349 -5.22 6.57 -45.09
N ASN A 350 -4.63 7.52 -44.37
CA ASN A 350 -3.55 8.38 -44.86
C ASN A 350 -2.17 7.96 -44.35
N ALA A 351 -2.01 6.71 -43.91
CA ALA A 351 -0.74 6.24 -43.39
C ALA A 351 0.37 6.40 -44.45
N ASP A 352 1.46 7.05 -44.05
CA ASP A 352 2.56 7.34 -44.96
C ASP A 352 3.50 6.13 -45.13
N LEU A 353 4.41 6.25 -46.08
CA LEU A 353 5.37 5.19 -46.38
C LEU A 353 6.28 4.83 -45.19
N ALA A 354 6.61 5.80 -44.33
CA ALA A 354 7.44 5.57 -43.15
C ALA A 354 6.68 4.76 -42.09
N GLN A 355 5.38 4.98 -41.95
CA GLN A 355 4.52 4.23 -41.04
C GLN A 355 4.35 2.76 -41.48
N TYR A 356 4.12 2.50 -42.78
CA TYR A 356 4.09 1.13 -43.31
C TYR A 356 5.43 0.41 -43.11
N ARG A 357 6.54 1.12 -43.31
CA ARG A 357 7.88 0.58 -43.07
C ARG A 357 8.09 0.22 -41.59
N THR A 358 7.71 1.11 -40.69
CA THR A 358 7.80 0.90 -39.24
C THR A 358 6.95 -0.29 -38.81
N ALA A 359 5.71 -0.39 -39.34
CA ALA A 359 4.83 -1.53 -39.07
C ALA A 359 5.44 -2.86 -39.55
N ALA A 360 6.04 -2.89 -40.75
CA ALA A 360 6.71 -4.08 -41.28
C ALA A 360 7.93 -4.48 -40.43
N GLU A 361 8.70 -3.51 -39.94
CA GLU A 361 9.82 -3.74 -39.02
C GLU A 361 9.34 -4.32 -37.68
N ILE A 362 8.24 -3.82 -37.12
CA ILE A 362 7.64 -4.37 -35.90
C ILE A 362 7.15 -5.81 -36.11
N MET A 363 6.51 -6.11 -37.25
CA MET A 363 6.10 -7.49 -37.57
C MET A 363 7.28 -8.43 -37.72
N LYS A 364 8.41 -7.94 -38.26
CA LYS A 364 9.64 -8.71 -38.34
C LYS A 364 10.17 -9.04 -36.95
N GLU A 365 10.26 -8.05 -36.06
CA GLU A 365 10.69 -8.25 -34.67
C GLU A 365 9.76 -9.21 -33.92
N ALA A 366 8.45 -9.08 -34.12
CA ALA A 366 7.48 -10.03 -33.56
C ALA A 366 7.74 -11.46 -34.06
N ALA A 367 8.08 -11.65 -35.34
CA ALA A 367 8.43 -12.96 -35.91
C ALA A 367 9.78 -13.51 -35.42
N ASP A 368 10.68 -12.61 -35.00
CA ASP A 368 12.04 -12.94 -34.55
C ASP A 368 12.13 -13.12 -33.02
N LEU A 369 11.03 -12.96 -32.28
CA LEU A 369 10.99 -13.25 -30.85
C LEU A 369 11.38 -14.70 -30.53
N ASP A 370 12.24 -14.85 -29.52
CA ASP A 370 12.58 -16.13 -28.93
C ASP A 370 11.36 -16.72 -28.20
N GLY A 371 11.19 -18.04 -28.30
CA GLY A 371 10.02 -18.75 -27.72
C GLY A 371 8.78 -18.81 -28.63
N LEU A 372 8.75 -18.06 -29.74
CA LEU A 372 7.60 -18.06 -30.64
C LEU A 372 7.48 -19.36 -31.44
N SER A 373 6.26 -19.88 -31.57
CA SER A 373 6.00 -21.10 -32.36
C SER A 373 6.24 -20.89 -33.86
N ASP A 374 6.71 -21.92 -34.57
CA ASP A 374 6.94 -21.85 -36.03
C ASP A 374 5.70 -21.44 -36.82
N SER A 375 4.50 -21.80 -36.33
CA SER A 375 3.24 -21.38 -36.94
C SER A 375 3.04 -19.87 -36.84
N LYS A 376 3.25 -19.30 -35.65
CA LYS A 376 3.17 -17.86 -35.44
C LYS A 376 4.27 -17.11 -36.18
N LYS A 377 5.50 -17.63 -36.21
CA LYS A 377 6.59 -17.05 -37.03
C LYS A 377 6.20 -16.93 -38.50
N ARG A 378 5.50 -17.95 -39.06
CA ARG A 378 4.98 -17.90 -40.44
C ARG A 378 3.85 -16.90 -40.61
N GLU A 379 2.94 -16.79 -39.65
CA GLU A 379 1.87 -15.78 -39.64
C GLU A 379 2.47 -14.37 -39.69
N PHE A 380 3.37 -14.02 -38.77
CA PHE A 380 3.97 -12.70 -38.70
C PHE A 380 4.83 -12.35 -39.91
N ARG A 381 5.54 -13.32 -40.51
CA ARG A 381 6.25 -13.11 -41.78
C ARG A 381 5.32 -12.87 -42.96
N THR A 382 4.14 -13.49 -42.94
CA THR A 382 3.10 -13.23 -43.94
C THR A 382 2.57 -11.81 -43.79
N ASP A 383 2.23 -11.39 -42.56
CA ASP A 383 1.78 -10.03 -42.26
C ASP A 383 2.86 -8.98 -42.64
N GLN A 384 4.13 -9.24 -42.32
CA GLN A 384 5.26 -8.40 -42.71
C GLN A 384 5.34 -8.22 -44.23
N ARG A 385 5.22 -9.33 -44.97
CA ARG A 385 5.26 -9.31 -46.44
C ARG A 385 4.09 -8.50 -47.00
N ASP A 386 2.89 -8.72 -46.48
CA ASP A 386 1.69 -8.03 -46.96
C ASP A 386 1.80 -6.51 -46.70
N LEU A 387 2.36 -6.09 -45.55
CA LEU A 387 2.70 -4.68 -45.29
C LEU A 387 3.74 -4.12 -46.28
N SER A 388 4.74 -4.93 -46.64
CA SER A 388 5.78 -4.52 -47.60
C SER A 388 5.24 -4.42 -49.03
N ILE A 389 4.25 -5.23 -49.40
CA ILE A 389 3.51 -5.12 -50.66
C ILE A 389 2.70 -3.83 -50.69
N ALA A 390 1.98 -3.51 -49.61
CA ALA A 390 1.25 -2.25 -49.49
C ALA A 390 2.19 -1.02 -49.59
N GLN A 391 3.38 -1.10 -48.98
CA GLN A 391 4.41 -0.07 -49.13
C GLN A 391 4.81 0.14 -50.59
N LEU A 392 4.96 -0.95 -51.36
CA LEU A 392 5.33 -0.91 -52.76
C LEU A 392 4.20 -0.33 -53.64
N GLU A 393 2.94 -0.61 -53.31
CA GLU A 393 1.76 0.02 -53.94
C GLU A 393 1.78 1.54 -53.75
N LEU A 394 2.09 2.02 -52.55
CA LEU A 394 2.21 3.46 -52.28
C LEU A 394 3.36 4.10 -53.08
N LEU A 395 4.50 3.42 -53.23
CA LEU A 395 5.60 3.87 -54.09
C LEU A 395 5.18 3.95 -55.57
N ALA A 396 4.42 2.98 -56.05
CA ALA A 396 3.92 2.95 -57.43
C ALA A 396 3.01 4.16 -57.74
N ILE A 397 2.22 4.57 -56.75
CA ILE A 397 1.33 5.74 -56.82
C ILE A 397 2.15 7.05 -56.73
N GLY A 398 3.20 7.07 -55.92
CA GLY A 398 4.04 8.23 -55.67
C GLY A 398 4.92 8.69 -56.84
N ASP A 399 5.61 9.83 -56.62
CA ASP A 399 6.46 10.49 -57.63
C ASP A 399 7.89 9.94 -57.75
N ASP A 400 8.32 9.12 -56.80
CA ASP A 400 9.68 8.57 -56.78
C ASP A 400 9.77 7.25 -57.56
N GLN A 401 9.88 7.37 -58.88
CA GLN A 401 10.04 6.24 -59.80
C GLN A 401 11.30 5.41 -59.54
N PHE A 402 12.36 6.03 -59.01
CA PHE A 402 13.62 5.33 -58.75
C PHE A 402 13.50 4.42 -57.53
N SER A 403 12.96 4.96 -56.42
CA SER A 403 12.70 4.16 -55.22
C SER A 403 11.71 3.03 -55.49
N TYR A 404 10.66 3.30 -56.28
CA TYR A 404 9.73 2.26 -56.73
C TYR A 404 10.45 1.12 -57.47
N ALA A 405 11.24 1.43 -58.50
CA ALA A 405 11.89 0.40 -59.31
C ALA A 405 12.85 -0.49 -58.51
N LEU A 406 13.62 0.12 -57.59
CA LEU A 406 14.57 -0.60 -56.74
C LEU A 406 13.84 -1.54 -55.77
N GLU A 407 12.81 -1.05 -55.08
CA GLU A 407 12.04 -1.85 -54.12
C GLU A 407 11.19 -2.91 -54.82
N TYR A 408 10.64 -2.60 -56.01
CA TYR A 408 9.93 -3.57 -56.85
C TYR A 408 10.81 -4.77 -57.17
N GLN A 409 12.04 -4.54 -57.66
CA GLN A 409 12.94 -5.62 -58.03
C GLN A 409 13.30 -6.50 -56.82
N ARG A 410 13.58 -5.90 -55.66
CA ARG A 410 13.86 -6.62 -54.41
C ARG A 410 12.66 -7.45 -53.96
N MET A 411 11.48 -6.83 -53.93
CA MET A 411 10.25 -7.49 -53.56
C MET A 411 9.96 -8.66 -54.49
N TYR A 412 9.94 -8.43 -55.81
CA TYR A 412 9.68 -9.45 -56.82
C TYR A 412 10.59 -10.68 -56.65
N GLN A 413 11.90 -10.48 -56.48
CA GLN A 413 12.84 -11.58 -56.24
C GLN A 413 12.51 -12.36 -54.96
N SER A 414 12.14 -11.65 -53.88
CA SER A 414 11.74 -12.27 -52.61
C SER A 414 10.46 -13.09 -52.77
N VAL A 415 9.38 -12.51 -53.32
CA VAL A 415 8.11 -13.24 -53.48
C VAL A 415 8.20 -14.37 -54.49
N ALA A 416 8.97 -14.23 -55.56
CA ALA A 416 9.20 -15.31 -56.52
C ALA A 416 9.90 -16.51 -55.86
N LYS A 417 10.91 -16.25 -55.02
CA LYS A 417 11.60 -17.27 -54.25
C LYS A 417 10.67 -17.95 -53.25
N ASP A 418 9.83 -17.18 -52.55
CA ASP A 418 8.85 -17.71 -51.61
C ASP A 418 7.77 -18.55 -52.30
N TYR A 419 7.28 -18.08 -53.45
CA TYR A 419 6.34 -18.82 -54.31
C TYR A 419 6.94 -20.15 -54.77
N GLN A 420 8.17 -20.14 -55.30
CA GLN A 420 8.85 -21.36 -55.71
C GLN A 420 9.05 -22.33 -54.54
N LYS A 421 9.41 -21.82 -53.36
CA LYS A 421 9.60 -22.64 -52.16
C LYS A 421 8.28 -23.24 -51.65
N ALA A 422 7.20 -22.46 -51.64
CA ALA A 422 5.90 -22.89 -51.12
C ALA A 422 5.16 -23.83 -52.09
N CYS A 423 5.23 -23.57 -53.40
CA CYS A 423 4.47 -24.28 -54.43
C CYS A 423 5.29 -25.34 -55.20
N GLY A 424 6.61 -25.22 -55.26
CA GLY A 424 7.48 -26.08 -56.09
C GLY A 424 8.03 -27.34 -55.41
N GLY A 425 7.74 -27.56 -54.12
CA GLY A 425 8.20 -28.74 -53.38
C GLY A 425 7.47 -30.03 -53.77
N ARG A 426 8.05 -31.20 -53.43
CA ARG A 426 7.41 -32.52 -53.65
C ARG A 426 6.07 -32.70 -52.92
N ARG A 427 5.79 -31.86 -51.91
CA ARG A 427 4.53 -31.81 -51.16
C ARG A 427 4.25 -30.35 -50.79
N PRO A 428 3.66 -29.55 -51.69
CA PRO A 428 3.35 -28.16 -51.40
C PRO A 428 2.29 -28.09 -50.29
N ASN A 429 2.49 -27.21 -49.32
CA ASN A 429 1.45 -26.89 -48.35
C ASN A 429 0.43 -25.98 -49.06
N PRO A 430 -0.84 -26.40 -49.21
CA PRO A 430 -1.83 -25.66 -50.00
C PRO A 430 -2.05 -24.24 -49.47
N ASP A 431 -2.07 -24.04 -48.15
CA ASP A 431 -2.31 -22.73 -47.55
C ASP A 431 -1.11 -21.79 -47.77
N SER A 432 0.10 -22.32 -47.60
CA SER A 432 1.34 -21.56 -47.86
C SER A 432 1.47 -21.22 -49.36
N CYS A 433 1.12 -22.15 -50.25
CA CYS A 433 1.16 -21.94 -51.68
C CYS A 433 0.09 -20.92 -52.13
N ALA A 434 -1.13 -21.00 -51.61
CA ALA A 434 -2.19 -20.03 -51.91
C ALA A 434 -1.79 -18.60 -51.48
N SER A 435 -1.26 -18.44 -50.27
CA SER A 435 -0.77 -17.15 -49.76
C SER A 435 0.40 -16.60 -50.59
N ALA A 436 1.40 -17.44 -50.90
CA ALA A 436 2.55 -17.03 -51.71
C ALA A 436 2.17 -16.72 -53.17
N SER A 437 1.23 -17.47 -53.75
CA SER A 437 0.69 -17.24 -55.09
C SER A 437 -0.02 -15.91 -55.20
N LYS A 438 -0.88 -15.58 -54.22
CA LYS A 438 -1.55 -14.28 -54.15
C LYS A 438 -0.52 -13.14 -54.13
N ALA A 439 0.44 -13.21 -53.21
CA ALA A 439 1.49 -12.21 -53.07
C ALA A 439 2.33 -12.07 -54.36
N PHE A 440 2.71 -13.18 -54.99
CA PHE A 440 3.42 -13.18 -56.27
C PHE A 440 2.60 -12.52 -57.38
N ASN A 441 1.31 -12.86 -57.52
CA ASN A 441 0.45 -12.29 -58.55
C ASN A 441 0.25 -10.79 -58.35
N THR A 442 0.04 -10.33 -57.12
CA THR A 442 -0.07 -8.91 -56.81
C THR A 442 1.19 -8.14 -57.19
N VAL A 443 2.38 -8.65 -56.81
CA VAL A 443 3.64 -7.99 -57.16
C VAL A 443 3.95 -8.11 -58.66
N ASN A 444 3.68 -9.23 -59.31
CA ASN A 444 4.03 -9.44 -60.72
C ASN A 444 3.08 -8.76 -61.72
N TYR A 445 1.79 -8.63 -61.37
CA TYR A 445 0.76 -8.16 -62.30
C TYR A 445 0.09 -6.87 -61.83
N ASP A 446 -0.41 -6.83 -60.60
CA ASP A 446 -1.25 -5.73 -60.12
C ASP A 446 -0.43 -4.45 -59.93
N ILE A 447 0.69 -4.52 -59.21
CA ILE A 447 1.53 -3.35 -58.90
C ILE A 447 2.10 -2.69 -60.17
N PRO A 448 2.71 -3.42 -61.13
CA PRO A 448 3.18 -2.82 -62.38
C PRO A 448 2.07 -2.15 -63.18
N TRP A 449 0.87 -2.73 -63.17
CA TRP A 449 -0.30 -2.15 -63.84
C TRP A 449 -0.71 -0.83 -63.18
N VAL A 450 -0.75 -0.77 -61.84
CA VAL A 450 -1.00 0.48 -61.10
C VAL A 450 0.07 1.52 -61.41
N ALA A 451 1.35 1.15 -61.34
CA ALA A 451 2.47 2.06 -61.62
C ALA A 451 2.37 2.67 -63.02
N LYS A 452 2.04 1.85 -64.03
CA LYS A 452 1.86 2.29 -65.42
C LYS A 452 0.72 3.28 -65.55
N ASN A 453 -0.45 2.98 -64.99
CA ASN A 453 -1.61 3.86 -65.06
C ASN A 453 -1.35 5.20 -64.37
N MET A 454 -0.70 5.19 -63.21
CA MET A 454 -0.34 6.41 -62.48
C MET A 454 0.71 7.25 -63.23
N ALA A 455 1.64 6.61 -63.95
CA ALA A 455 2.59 7.32 -64.81
C ALA A 455 1.89 7.95 -66.03
N GLU A 456 0.96 7.24 -66.67
CA GLU A 456 0.14 7.76 -67.77
C GLU A 456 -0.71 8.96 -67.31
N GLU A 457 -1.38 8.86 -66.16
CA GLU A 457 -2.19 9.96 -65.62
C GLU A 457 -1.34 11.20 -65.32
N ARG A 458 -0.16 11.01 -64.73
CA ARG A 458 0.79 12.10 -64.48
C ARG A 458 1.26 12.77 -65.76
N SER A 459 1.58 11.99 -66.79
CA SER A 459 1.98 12.52 -68.09
C SER A 459 0.87 13.36 -68.74
N GLN A 460 -0.38 12.88 -68.68
CA GLN A 460 -1.55 13.60 -69.20
C GLN A 460 -1.80 14.90 -68.41
N ARG A 461 -1.65 14.86 -67.09
CA ARG A 461 -1.80 16.04 -66.22
C ARG A 461 -0.75 17.10 -66.51
N GLN A 462 0.51 16.69 -66.70
CA GLN A 462 1.60 17.59 -67.08
C GLN A 462 1.36 18.24 -68.45
N GLN A 463 0.91 17.47 -69.45
CA GLN A 463 0.56 18.00 -70.77
C GLN A 463 -0.57 19.04 -70.70
N ARG A 464 -1.64 18.75 -69.94
CA ARG A 464 -2.74 19.72 -69.73
C ARG A 464 -2.26 21.00 -69.03
N MET A 465 -1.37 20.86 -68.04
CA MET A 465 -0.80 22.01 -67.34
C MET A 465 0.07 22.87 -68.27
N GLN A 466 0.90 22.26 -69.12
CA GLN A 466 1.68 22.98 -70.13
C GLN A 466 0.80 23.72 -71.13
N GLN A 467 -0.31 23.11 -71.57
CA GLN A 467 -1.27 23.77 -72.46
C GLN A 467 -1.92 25.00 -71.79
N MET A 468 -2.31 24.90 -70.51
CA MET A 468 -2.85 26.04 -69.76
C MET A 468 -1.81 27.16 -69.54
N LEU A 469 -0.55 26.81 -69.30
CA LEU A 469 0.54 27.78 -69.17
C LEU A 469 0.85 28.50 -70.50
N MET A 470 0.76 27.79 -71.63
CA MET A 470 0.90 28.41 -72.95
C MET A 470 -0.29 29.31 -73.28
N ALA A 471 -1.52 28.89 -72.95
CA ALA A 471 -2.73 29.70 -73.16
C ALA A 471 -2.73 30.98 -72.33
N SER A 472 -2.25 30.94 -71.08
CA SER A 472 -2.15 32.12 -70.21
C SER A 472 -1.03 33.08 -70.59
N ARG A 473 0.03 32.61 -71.28
CA ARG A 473 1.11 33.47 -71.80
C ARG A 473 0.75 34.30 -73.04
N ASN A 474 -0.37 34.01 -73.70
CA ASN A 474 -0.88 34.79 -74.83
C ASN A 474 -2.26 35.43 -74.51
N PRO A 475 -2.34 36.38 -73.55
CA PRO A 475 -3.61 37.04 -73.22
C PRO A 475 -4.13 37.96 -74.34
N SER A 476 -3.32 38.27 -75.36
CA SER A 476 -3.65 39.23 -76.43
C SER A 476 -4.53 38.70 -77.57
N GLN A 477 -5.02 37.44 -77.50
CA GLN A 477 -5.99 36.89 -78.48
C GLN A 477 -7.32 36.43 -77.88
N ALA A 478 -7.66 36.82 -76.64
CA ALA A 478 -8.86 36.34 -75.96
C ALA A 478 -10.21 36.97 -76.41
N ASN A 479 -10.29 37.61 -77.59
CA ASN A 479 -11.50 38.33 -78.01
C ASN A 479 -12.09 37.94 -79.38
N SER A 480 -11.76 36.77 -79.93
CA SER A 480 -12.49 36.23 -81.10
C SER A 480 -13.48 35.16 -80.65
N SER A 481 -14.78 35.48 -80.74
CA SER A 481 -15.91 34.59 -80.43
C SER A 481 -15.75 33.19 -81.07
N PRO A 482 -16.13 32.12 -80.36
CA PRO A 482 -16.00 30.76 -80.86
C PRO A 482 -16.98 30.49 -82.00
N ASN A 483 -16.43 30.09 -83.15
CA ASN A 483 -17.18 29.61 -84.30
C ASN A 483 -17.58 28.12 -84.06
N PRO A 484 -18.87 27.72 -84.01
CA PRO A 484 -19.29 26.39 -83.50
C PRO A 484 -19.06 25.18 -84.42
N ALA A 485 -18.26 25.28 -85.49
CA ALA A 485 -18.32 24.33 -86.60
C ALA A 485 -16.98 23.68 -86.95
N MET A 486 -16.27 23.07 -85.99
CA MET A 486 -15.26 22.05 -86.33
C MET A 486 -15.19 20.93 -85.28
N PRO A 487 -15.22 19.65 -85.71
CA PRO A 487 -14.96 18.52 -84.84
C PRO A 487 -13.48 18.50 -84.41
N PRO A 488 -13.15 18.06 -83.19
CA PRO A 488 -11.77 18.02 -82.72
C PRO A 488 -10.97 16.96 -83.50
N GLN A 489 -9.96 17.40 -84.25
CA GLN A 489 -8.91 16.51 -84.75
C GLN A 489 -8.05 16.04 -83.58
N GLN A 490 -8.26 14.79 -83.16
CA GLN A 490 -7.33 14.06 -82.29
C GLN A 490 -6.05 13.78 -83.08
N GLY A 491 -5.09 14.69 -83.03
CA GLY A 491 -3.71 14.42 -83.42
C GLY A 491 -3.05 13.53 -82.37
N PHE A 492 -2.97 12.22 -82.65
CA PHE A 492 -2.11 11.30 -81.91
C PHE A 492 -0.64 11.64 -82.22
N GLN A 493 -0.05 12.59 -81.49
CA GLN A 493 1.40 12.59 -81.33
C GLN A 493 1.75 11.52 -80.28
N GLN A 494 2.20 10.36 -80.76
CA GLN A 494 2.92 9.39 -79.94
C GLN A 494 4.22 10.03 -79.45
N SER A 495 4.17 10.75 -78.32
CA SER A 495 5.37 10.93 -77.50
C SER A 495 5.73 9.54 -76.97
N GLN A 496 6.85 8.99 -77.43
CA GLN A 496 7.29 7.67 -77.01
C GLN A 496 7.42 7.65 -75.47
N PRO A 497 6.75 6.71 -74.77
CA PRO A 497 7.06 6.47 -73.38
C PRO A 497 8.50 5.98 -73.30
N LEU A 498 9.25 6.45 -72.30
CA LEU A 498 10.54 5.90 -71.92
C LEU A 498 10.41 4.38 -71.80
N TYR A 499 10.99 3.69 -72.78
CA TYR A 499 10.97 2.25 -72.92
C TYR A 499 11.79 1.64 -71.77
N TRP A 500 11.11 1.06 -70.78
CA TRP A 500 11.75 0.20 -69.79
C TRP A 500 12.25 -1.07 -70.49
N GLY A 501 13.54 -1.07 -70.83
CA GLY A 501 14.25 -2.24 -71.36
C GLY A 501 14.44 -3.32 -70.29
N GLY A 502 13.36 -4.00 -69.93
CA GLY A 502 13.40 -5.28 -69.22
C GLY A 502 13.57 -6.40 -70.25
N GLY A 503 14.68 -7.15 -70.16
CA GLY A 503 15.00 -8.23 -71.09
C GLY A 503 13.86 -9.23 -71.27
N THR A 504 13.56 -9.52 -72.53
CA THR A 504 12.61 -10.53 -72.98
C THR A 504 13.01 -11.93 -72.48
N PHE A 505 12.29 -12.45 -71.49
CA PHE A 505 12.14 -13.89 -71.29
C PHE A 505 10.80 -14.30 -71.91
N GLY A 506 10.87 -15.14 -72.94
CA GLY A 506 9.70 -15.64 -73.65
C GLY A 506 8.81 -16.49 -72.76
N MET A 507 7.51 -16.19 -72.77
CA MET A 507 6.43 -17.03 -72.22
C MET A 507 5.49 -17.42 -73.36
N PRO A 508 5.06 -18.69 -73.45
CA PRO A 508 3.99 -19.09 -74.36
C PRO A 508 2.64 -18.71 -73.76
N GLY A 509 1.77 -18.14 -74.59
CA GLY A 509 0.46 -17.67 -74.18
C GLY A 509 -0.51 -18.80 -73.86
N THR A 510 -1.33 -18.56 -72.84
CA THR A 510 -2.66 -19.15 -72.74
C THR A 510 -3.65 -18.04 -72.39
N SER A 511 -4.60 -17.85 -73.30
CA SER A 511 -5.80 -17.05 -73.13
C SER A 511 -6.78 -17.77 -72.22
N ASN A 512 -7.37 -17.07 -71.26
CA ASN A 512 -8.81 -17.11 -71.00
C ASN A 512 -9.19 -15.96 -70.06
N GLY A 513 -10.11 -15.12 -70.53
CA GLY A 513 -10.65 -14.00 -69.78
C GLY A 513 -11.61 -14.47 -68.68
N LEU A 514 -11.61 -13.72 -67.58
CA LEU A 514 -12.64 -13.75 -66.53
C LEU A 514 -13.09 -12.30 -66.24
N PRO A 515 -14.38 -12.10 -65.94
CA PRO A 515 -14.98 -10.77 -65.83
C PRO A 515 -14.69 -10.09 -64.49
N GLY A 516 -14.73 -8.76 -64.51
CA GLY A 516 -14.39 -7.88 -63.39
C GLY A 516 -15.17 -8.18 -62.11
N PHE A 517 -14.41 -8.30 -61.03
CA PHE A 517 -14.91 -8.31 -59.66
C PHE A 517 -14.77 -6.89 -59.08
N GLN A 518 -15.90 -6.21 -58.88
CA GLN A 518 -15.98 -5.11 -57.92
C GLN A 518 -15.98 -5.74 -56.52
N GLY A 519 -14.79 -5.86 -55.93
CA GLY A 519 -14.63 -6.19 -54.52
C GLY A 519 -14.70 -4.93 -53.69
N THR A 520 -15.75 -4.80 -52.88
CA THR A 520 -15.78 -3.95 -51.69
C THR A 520 -14.57 -4.30 -50.82
N ARG A 521 -13.71 -3.32 -50.56
CA ARG A 521 -12.57 -3.44 -49.65
C ARG A 521 -13.10 -3.70 -48.24
N PRO A 522 -12.66 -4.76 -47.52
CA PRO A 522 -12.73 -4.80 -46.09
C PRO A 522 -11.32 -4.57 -45.55
N PHE A 523 -11.01 -3.32 -45.21
CA PHE A 523 -10.11 -2.95 -44.13
C PHE A 523 -10.68 -1.69 -43.49
#